data_AF-A0A4Q3UMC7-F1
#
_entry.id   AF-A0A4Q3UMC7-F1
#
_cell.length_a   1.000
_cell.length_b   1.000
_cell.length_c   1.000
_cell.angle_alpha   90.00
_cell.angle_beta   90.00
_cell.angle_gamma   90.00
#
_symmetry.space_group_name_H-M   'P 1'
#
loop_
_entity.id
_entity.type
_entity.pdbx_description
1 polymer ?
#
loop_
_entity_poly.entity_id
_entity_poly.type
_entity_poly.pdbx_seq_one_letter_code
_entity_poly.pdbx_strand_id
1 'polypeptide(L)'
;FHPRRQIWVGFPTVVAVLANRIAPGLIDRYLAKSGYEGQLTDTVQPADAPNNLFDPVPGPYAAHGRFDSRHPRTGSWEMFTSRHRTAFWACVLIGVATATHLMAKRLRI
;
A
#
# COMPACT_ATOMS: atom_id res chain seq x y z
N PHE A 1 20.99 -3.29 -6.75
CA PHE A 1 19.54 -3.06 -6.64
C PHE A 1 18.82 -3.98 -7.62
N HIS A 2 17.78 -4.71 -7.22
CA HIS A 2 16.91 -5.47 -8.15
C HIS A 2 15.68 -4.60 -8.45
N PRO A 3 15.66 -3.82 -9.55
CA PRO A 3 14.52 -2.97 -9.88
C PRO A 3 13.29 -3.82 -10.18
N ARG A 4 12.15 -3.39 -9.65
CA ARG A 4 10.85 -4.04 -9.88
C ARG A 4 9.97 -3.07 -10.64
N ARG A 5 9.23 -3.58 -11.63
CA ARG A 5 8.25 -2.79 -12.38
C ARG A 5 7.10 -2.28 -11.48
N GLN A 6 6.78 -3.00 -10.41
CA GLN A 6 5.70 -2.65 -9.48
C GLN A 6 6.13 -2.96 -8.04
N ILE A 7 5.81 -2.05 -7.12
CA ILE A 7 5.99 -2.20 -5.68
C ILE A 7 4.68 -1.74 -5.04
N TRP A 8 4.09 -2.57 -4.19
CA TRP A 8 2.88 -2.19 -3.47
C TRP A 8 3.27 -1.52 -2.16
N VAL A 9 2.73 -0.33 -1.92
CA VAL A 9 3.03 0.47 -0.73
C VAL A 9 1.73 0.72 0.02
N GLY A 10 1.65 0.20 1.25
CA GLY A 10 0.49 0.33 2.13
C GLY A 10 -0.67 -0.62 1.79
N PHE A 11 -1.38 -1.01 2.85
CA PHE A 11 -2.57 -1.86 2.77
C PHE A 11 -3.65 -1.38 1.77
N PRO A 12 -3.98 -0.07 1.67
CA PRO A 12 -4.99 0.38 0.72
C PRO A 12 -4.68 0.01 -0.73
N THR A 13 -3.40 -0.02 -1.11
CA THR A 13 -2.96 -0.43 -2.45
C THR A 13 -3.30 -1.89 -2.73
N VAL A 14 -3.13 -2.79 -1.75
CA VAL A 14 -3.47 -4.21 -1.90
C VAL A 14 -4.96 -4.37 -2.14
N VAL A 15 -5.78 -3.70 -1.33
CA VAL A 15 -7.24 -3.72 -1.45
C VAL A 15 -7.67 -3.21 -2.81
N ALA A 16 -7.15 -2.04 -3.24
CA ALA A 16 -7.49 -1.44 -4.52
C ALA A 16 -7.14 -2.36 -5.70
N VAL A 17 -5.93 -2.93 -5.71
CA VAL A 17 -5.48 -3.81 -6.81
C VAL A 17 -6.31 -5.10 -6.86
N LEU A 18 -6.56 -5.74 -5.72
CA LEU A 18 -7.34 -6.99 -5.68
C LEU A 18 -8.80 -6.74 -6.02
N ALA A 19 -9.41 -5.69 -5.47
CA ALA A 19 -10.80 -5.37 -5.76
C ALA A 19 -11.02 -5.02 -7.23
N ASN A 20 -10.10 -4.26 -7.85
CA ASN A 20 -10.16 -3.96 -9.27
C ASN A 20 -10.04 -5.20 -10.16
N ARG A 21 -9.28 -6.23 -9.72
CA ARG A 21 -9.20 -7.50 -10.45
C ARG A 21 -10.47 -8.34 -10.37
N ILE A 22 -11.22 -8.22 -9.28
CA ILE A 22 -12.42 -9.03 -9.02
C ILE A 22 -13.67 -8.36 -9.62
N ALA A 23 -13.83 -7.06 -9.41
CA ALA A 23 -15.04 -6.33 -9.80
C ALA A 23 -14.71 -4.88 -10.22
N PRO A 24 -14.08 -4.68 -11.39
CA PRO A 24 -13.61 -3.37 -11.83
C PRO A 24 -14.73 -2.33 -11.90
N GLY A 25 -15.86 -2.65 -12.53
CA GLY A 25 -16.97 -1.70 -12.66
C GLY A 25 -17.64 -1.30 -11.33
N LEU A 26 -17.60 -2.16 -10.30
CA LEU A 26 -18.09 -1.81 -8.96
C LEU A 26 -17.12 -0.84 -8.28
N ILE A 27 -15.82 -1.10 -8.39
CA ILE A 27 -14.79 -0.21 -7.85
C ILE A 27 -14.78 1.13 -8.56
N ASP A 28 -14.98 1.18 -9.87
CA ASP A 28 -15.09 2.44 -10.61
C ASP A 28 -16.26 3.31 -10.09
N ARG A 29 -17.44 2.71 -9.88
CA ARG A 29 -18.60 3.42 -9.30
C ARG A 29 -18.34 3.88 -7.86
N TYR A 30 -17.71 3.03 -7.06
CA TYR A 30 -17.35 3.37 -5.69
C TYR A 30 -16.36 4.55 -5.66
N LEU A 31 -15.29 4.49 -6.46
CA LEU A 31 -14.26 5.53 -6.55
C LEU A 31 -14.80 6.83 -7.14
N ALA A 32 -15.70 6.76 -8.12
CA ALA A 32 -16.36 7.95 -8.67
C ALA A 32 -17.14 8.73 -7.59
N LYS A 33 -17.72 8.02 -6.61
CA LYS A 33 -18.46 8.63 -5.50
C LYS A 33 -17.55 9.07 -4.35
N SER A 34 -16.70 8.15 -3.88
CA SER A 34 -15.99 8.30 -2.60
C SER A 34 -14.51 8.67 -2.74
N GLY A 35 -13.90 8.40 -3.90
CA GLY A 35 -12.49 8.70 -4.14
C GLY A 35 -12.22 10.20 -4.19
N TYR A 36 -13.14 10.98 -4.78
CA TYR A 36 -13.02 12.43 -4.84
C TYR A 36 -13.18 13.08 -3.46
N GLU A 37 -14.23 12.71 -2.71
CA GLU A 37 -14.45 13.22 -1.35
C GLU A 37 -13.27 12.91 -0.42
N GLY A 38 -12.67 11.72 -0.53
CA GLY A 38 -11.51 11.33 0.26
C GLY A 38 -10.23 12.14 0.01
N GLN A 39 -10.13 12.87 -1.11
CA GLN A 39 -9.02 13.78 -1.41
C GLN A 39 -9.23 15.19 -0.86
N LEU A 40 -10.47 15.53 -0.47
CA LEU A 40 -10.83 16.85 0.03
C LEU A 40 -10.63 16.95 1.55
N THR A 41 -10.63 18.19 2.03
CA THR A 41 -10.62 18.52 3.45
C THR A 41 -11.51 19.72 3.67
N ASP A 42 -12.21 19.75 4.81
CA ASP A 42 -13.04 20.90 5.21
C ASP A 42 -12.21 22.10 5.65
N THR A 43 -10.88 21.94 5.72
CA THR A 43 -9.93 23.01 6.02
C THR A 43 -9.84 23.96 4.85
N VAL A 44 -10.30 25.20 5.06
CA VAL A 44 -10.19 26.28 4.08
C VAL A 44 -8.72 26.61 3.83
N GLN A 45 -8.34 26.69 2.54
CA GLN A 45 -7.01 27.12 2.14
C GLN A 45 -6.87 28.65 2.36
N PRO A 46 -5.81 29.13 3.03
CA PRO A 46 -5.55 30.56 3.18
C PRO A 46 -5.42 31.26 1.81
N ALA A 47 -5.89 32.51 1.73
CA ALA A 47 -5.89 33.27 0.48
C ALA A 47 -4.47 33.60 -0.03
N ASP A 48 -3.51 33.65 0.89
CA ASP A 48 -2.09 33.92 0.68
C ASP A 48 -1.24 32.65 0.65
N ALA A 49 -1.85 31.47 0.55
CA ALA A 49 -1.10 30.23 0.56
C ALA A 49 -0.10 30.15 -0.61
N PRO A 50 1.16 29.76 -0.35
CA PRO A 50 2.19 29.72 -1.39
C PRO A 50 1.86 28.63 -2.43
N ASN A 51 2.13 28.94 -3.70
CA ASN A 51 2.01 28.00 -4.80
C ASN A 51 3.41 27.63 -5.31
N ASN A 52 3.51 26.50 -6.02
CA ASN A 52 4.75 25.99 -6.59
C ASN A 52 4.71 25.91 -8.12
N LEU A 53 3.95 26.79 -8.78
CA LEU A 53 3.72 26.69 -10.23
C LEU A 53 4.94 27.14 -11.05
N PHE A 54 5.59 28.23 -10.62
CA PHE A 54 6.77 28.79 -11.29
C PHE A 54 8.05 28.54 -10.51
N ASP A 55 7.98 28.66 -9.18
CA ASP A 55 9.12 28.52 -8.29
C ASP A 55 8.80 27.55 -7.14
N PRO A 56 9.78 26.80 -6.61
CA PRO A 56 9.56 25.94 -5.47
C PRO A 56 9.21 26.75 -4.21
N VAL A 57 8.29 26.23 -3.41
CA VAL A 57 7.97 26.80 -2.09
C VAL A 57 9.07 26.40 -1.09
N PRO A 58 9.70 27.35 -0.38
CA PRO A 58 10.68 27.05 0.66
C PRO A 58 10.05 26.18 1.76
N GLY A 59 10.75 25.13 2.20
CA GLY A 59 10.25 24.30 3.29
C GLY A 59 11.11 23.05 3.54
N PRO A 60 10.74 22.26 4.56
CA PRO A 60 11.54 21.11 5.02
C PRO A 60 11.55 19.89 4.06
N TYR A 61 10.95 19.99 2.86
CA TYR A 61 10.85 18.90 1.85
C TYR A 61 10.71 17.50 2.46
N ALA A 62 9.77 17.35 3.40
CA ALA A 62 9.62 16.16 4.22
C ALA A 62 8.52 15.24 3.68
N ALA A 63 8.62 13.95 3.99
CA ALA A 63 7.58 12.96 3.67
C ALA A 63 6.32 13.09 4.54
N HIS A 64 6.41 13.83 5.65
CA HIS A 64 5.30 14.10 6.58
C HIS A 64 4.69 15.47 6.27
N GLY A 65 3.36 15.56 6.33
CA GLY A 65 2.62 16.79 5.99
C GLY A 65 1.32 16.92 6.76
N ARG A 66 0.45 17.85 6.35
CA ARG A 66 -0.79 18.20 7.06
C ARG A 66 -1.78 17.03 7.30
N PHE A 67 -1.59 15.90 6.64
CA PHE A 67 -2.42 14.70 6.76
C PHE A 67 -1.77 13.57 7.57
N ASP A 68 -0.61 13.81 8.18
CA ASP A 68 0.17 12.77 8.87
C ASP A 68 -0.62 12.09 10.01
N SER A 69 -1.46 12.87 10.71
CA SER A 69 -2.35 12.36 11.76
C SER A 69 -3.43 11.42 11.25
N ARG A 70 -3.81 11.48 9.96
CA ARG A 70 -4.82 10.59 9.37
C ARG A 70 -4.27 9.18 9.13
N HIS A 71 -2.96 9.06 8.90
CA HIS A 71 -2.30 7.79 8.59
C HIS A 71 -0.93 7.68 9.28
N PRO A 72 -0.91 7.51 10.62
CA PRO A 72 0.32 7.54 11.42
C PRO A 72 1.19 6.26 11.30
N ARG A 73 1.17 5.59 10.14
CA ARG A 73 1.91 4.35 9.92
C ARG A 73 3.37 4.66 9.61
N THR A 74 4.26 4.16 10.46
CA THR A 74 5.71 4.29 10.31
C THR A 74 6.33 3.23 9.38
N GLY A 75 5.54 2.27 8.88
CA GLY A 75 6.01 1.22 7.98
C GLY A 75 4.88 0.48 7.25
N SER A 76 5.25 -0.31 6.23
CA SER A 76 4.32 -1.11 5.43
C SER A 76 4.85 -2.54 5.25
N TRP A 77 4.08 -3.50 5.77
CA TRP A 77 4.33 -4.93 5.57
C TRP A 77 4.20 -5.33 4.10
N GLU A 78 3.32 -4.66 3.35
CA GLU A 78 3.12 -4.85 1.91
C GLU A 78 4.36 -4.44 1.12
N MET A 79 5.01 -3.35 1.53
CA MET A 79 6.27 -2.90 0.95
C MET A 79 7.40 -3.87 1.26
N PHE A 80 7.53 -4.31 2.52
CA PHE A 80 8.52 -5.31 2.92
C PHE A 80 8.35 -6.61 2.14
N THR A 81 7.15 -7.18 2.11
CA THR A 81 6.85 -8.42 1.38
C THR A 81 6.99 -8.25 -0.13
N SER A 82 6.63 -7.10 -0.71
CA SER A 82 6.89 -6.80 -2.14
C SER A 82 8.38 -6.78 -2.47
N ARG A 83 9.19 -6.16 -1.61
CA ARG A 83 10.65 -6.06 -1.77
C ARG A 83 11.32 -7.43 -1.61
N HIS A 84 10.88 -8.20 -0.62
CA HIS A 84 11.43 -9.51 -0.25
C HIS A 84 10.61 -10.70 -0.78
N ARG A 85 9.80 -10.49 -1.83
CA ARG A 85 8.81 -11.46 -2.32
C ARG A 85 9.39 -12.85 -2.58
N THR A 86 10.59 -12.95 -3.15
CA THR A 86 11.23 -14.24 -3.43
C THR A 86 11.58 -14.99 -2.14
N ALA A 87 12.25 -14.31 -1.21
CA ALA A 87 12.57 -14.87 0.11
C ALA A 87 11.30 -15.24 0.89
N PHE A 88 10.28 -14.37 0.85
CA PHE A 88 8.99 -14.63 1.48
C PHE A 88 8.34 -15.93 0.95
N TRP A 89 8.20 -16.08 -0.37
CA TRP A 89 7.62 -17.29 -0.96
C TRP A 89 8.48 -18.54 -0.74
N ALA A 90 9.82 -18.40 -0.70
CA ALA A 90 10.70 -19.51 -0.35
C ALA A 90 10.45 -20.00 1.09
N CYS A 91 10.35 -19.08 2.06
CA CYS A 91 10.01 -19.42 3.44
C CYS A 91 8.63 -20.08 3.55
N VAL A 92 7.63 -19.58 2.82
CA VAL A 92 6.29 -20.19 2.77
C VAL A 92 6.35 -21.62 2.23
N LEU A 93 7.06 -21.85 1.12
CA LEU A 93 7.22 -23.18 0.53
C LEU A 93 7.89 -24.16 1.50
N ILE A 94 8.97 -23.75 2.17
CA ILE A 94 9.66 -24.56 3.18
C ILE A 94 8.71 -24.87 4.35
N GLY A 95 7.95 -23.88 4.83
CA GLY A 95 6.97 -24.06 5.90
C GLY A 95 5.87 -25.05 5.54
N VAL A 96 5.32 -24.97 4.32
CA VAL A 96 4.30 -25.92 3.84
C VAL A 96 4.89 -27.33 3.68
N ALA A 97 6.09 -27.46 3.12
CA ALA A 97 6.76 -28.75 2.96
C ALA A 97 7.06 -29.43 4.30
N THR A 98 7.52 -28.66 5.29
CA THR A 98 7.78 -29.19 6.63
C THR A 98 6.49 -29.55 7.36
N ALA A 99 5.45 -28.71 7.30
CA ALA A 99 4.15 -29.00 7.90
C ALA A 99 3.50 -30.25 7.29
N THR A 100 3.53 -30.39 5.96
CA THR A 100 3.01 -31.59 5.26
C THR A 100 3.82 -32.83 5.61
N HIS A 101 5.14 -32.75 5.69
CA HIS A 101 5.99 -33.87 6.12
C HIS A 101 5.68 -34.33 7.55
N LEU A 102 5.53 -33.38 8.48
CA LEU A 102 5.17 -33.68 9.86
C LEU A 102 3.76 -34.26 9.98
N MET A 103 2.81 -33.76 9.17
CA MET A 103 1.44 -34.29 9.12
C MET A 103 1.42 -35.72 8.57
N ALA A 104 2.17 -36.01 7.50
CA ALA A 104 2.28 -37.35 6.93
C ALA A 104 2.87 -38.34 7.96
N LYS A 105 3.94 -37.95 8.65
CA LYS A 105 4.51 -38.73 9.76
C LYS A 105 3.52 -38.98 10.89
N ARG A 106 2.71 -37.97 11.24
CA ARG A 106 1.69 -38.08 12.30
C ARG A 106 0.53 -38.99 11.90
N LEU A 107 0.15 -39.00 10.63
CA LEU A 107 -0.94 -39.81 10.08
C LEU A 107 -0.52 -41.25 9.72
N ARG A 108 0.75 -41.63 9.91
CA ARG A 108 1.31 -42.96 9.60
C ARG A 108 0.99 -43.45 8.17
N ILE A 109 1.15 -42.55 7.19
CA ILE A 109 1.44 -42.94 5.79
C ILE A 109 2.94 -43.14 5.67
#